data_AF-A0A813NJB7-F1
#
_entry.id   AF-A0A813NJB7-F1
#
_cell.length_a   1.000
_cell.length_b   1.000
_cell.length_c   1.000
_cell.angle_alpha   90.00
_cell.angle_beta   90.00
_cell.angle_gamma   90.00
#
_symmetry.space_group_name_H-M   'P 1'
#
loop_
_entity.id
_entity.type
_entity.pdbx_description
1 polymer ?
#
loop_
_entity_poly.entity_id
_entity_poly.type
_entity_poly.pdbx_seq_one_letter_code
_entity_poly.pdbx_strand_id
1 'polypeptide(L)'
;MRSSAYTLLVLLAVTLINGIPFATDNGDSDQQEMLHRSLPDCLSWYWSQPDPAKFLANTVKPSCSISPTFPPFLPGGWSVDPGCDASKQPNTCDLHKGAHGCYRNAISTTGPGAQACYDVNGQWISDPWKGAGTLDVETPLGDAIQQGLHVVVDVLPYYSCCKTSLLFQKSTCNLYYKRRPSGQCQN
;
A
#
# COMPACT_ATOMS: atom_id res chain seq x y z
N MET A 1 51.04 1.73 -3.87
CA MET A 1 50.70 2.88 -3.02
C MET A 1 49.20 3.14 -3.17
N ARG A 2 48.46 2.97 -2.07
CA ARG A 2 47.13 3.53 -1.71
C ARG A 2 45.96 3.35 -2.70
N SER A 3 44.73 3.09 -2.29
CA SER A 3 44.09 2.28 -1.23
C SER A 3 42.61 2.27 -1.61
N SER A 4 41.96 1.13 -1.44
CA SER A 4 40.55 0.85 -1.73
C SER A 4 39.56 1.87 -1.16
N ALA A 5 38.55 2.23 -1.95
CA ALA A 5 37.36 2.95 -1.51
C ALA A 5 36.12 2.48 -2.30
N TYR A 6 35.87 1.17 -2.33
CA TYR A 6 34.61 0.59 -2.84
C TYR A 6 34.26 -0.66 -2.05
N THR A 7 34.01 -0.50 -0.75
CA THR A 7 33.28 -1.49 0.04
C THR A 7 32.74 -0.79 1.29
N LEU A 8 31.54 -1.18 1.71
CA LEU A 8 30.87 -0.81 2.97
C LEU A 8 30.04 0.49 2.97
N LEU A 9 28.84 0.40 2.39
CA LEU A 9 27.68 1.20 2.83
C LEU A 9 26.43 0.30 2.87
N VAL A 10 26.59 -0.85 3.52
CA VAL A 10 25.50 -1.72 3.98
C VAL A 10 25.91 -2.17 5.37
N LEU A 11 25.60 -1.37 6.40
CA LEU A 11 25.53 -1.76 7.82
C LEU A 11 25.33 -0.49 8.65
N LEU A 12 24.06 -0.09 8.79
CA LEU A 12 23.60 0.69 9.94
C LEU A 12 22.18 0.21 10.28
N ALA A 13 22.10 -1.10 10.51
CA ALA A 13 21.06 -1.71 11.29
C ALA A 13 21.77 -2.56 12.35
N VAL A 14 21.34 -2.41 13.60
CA VAL A 14 21.79 -3.15 14.79
C VAL A 14 23.09 -2.63 15.43
N THR A 15 22.94 -1.72 16.40
CA THR A 15 23.29 -1.98 17.81
C THR A 15 22.98 -0.74 18.63
N LEU A 16 22.06 -0.88 19.59
CA LEU A 16 22.16 -0.37 20.97
C LEU A 16 20.94 -0.92 21.74
N ILE A 17 21.04 -2.19 22.12
CA ILE A 17 20.29 -2.75 23.25
C ILE A 17 21.30 -2.82 24.39
N ASN A 18 21.09 -2.03 25.45
CA ASN A 18 21.30 -2.42 26.85
C ASN A 18 21.00 -1.24 27.78
N GLY A 19 19.98 -1.39 28.64
CA GLY A 19 19.86 -0.63 29.90
C GLY A 19 18.62 0.25 30.12
N ILE A 20 17.45 -0.36 30.37
CA ILE A 20 16.50 -0.15 31.51
C ILE A 20 16.15 1.32 31.90
N PRO A 21 14.86 1.75 32.05
CA PRO A 21 13.82 1.04 32.80
C PRO A 21 12.43 0.94 32.17
N PHE A 22 11.65 -0.02 32.68
CA PHE A 22 10.20 0.01 32.62
C PHE A 22 9.69 1.31 33.27
N ALA A 23 9.00 2.15 32.48
CA ALA A 23 8.22 3.27 32.97
C ALA A 23 6.82 3.20 32.35
N THR A 24 5.90 2.70 33.18
CA THR A 24 4.50 3.10 33.35
C THR A 24 3.82 3.86 32.20
N ASP A 25 2.81 3.21 31.61
CA ASP A 25 1.49 3.75 31.24
C ASP A 25 1.44 5.22 30.77
N ASN A 26 1.96 5.49 29.58
CA ASN A 26 1.77 6.75 28.83
C ASN A 26 1.01 6.49 27.52
N GLY A 27 0.01 5.62 27.54
CA GLY A 27 -0.81 5.32 26.37
C GLY A 27 -1.46 6.59 25.78
N ASP A 28 -1.81 7.57 26.59
CA ASP A 28 -2.65 8.71 26.15
C ASP A 28 -1.87 9.83 25.43
N SER A 29 -0.62 10.12 25.83
CA SER A 29 0.15 11.23 25.26
C SER A 29 0.67 10.94 23.85
N ASP A 30 1.19 9.74 23.63
CA ASP A 30 1.73 9.31 22.34
C ASP A 30 0.60 9.15 21.31
N GLN A 31 -0.58 8.74 21.78
CA GLN A 31 -1.78 8.61 20.96
C GLN A 31 -2.31 9.97 20.52
N GLN A 32 -2.38 10.95 21.44
CA GLN A 32 -2.76 12.32 21.09
C GLN A 32 -1.76 12.95 20.11
N GLU A 33 -0.45 12.76 20.32
CA GLU A 33 0.57 13.33 19.43
C GLU A 33 0.50 12.73 18.02
N MET A 34 0.30 11.40 17.90
CA MET A 34 0.12 10.74 16.59
C MET A 34 -1.18 11.18 15.88
N LEU A 35 -2.28 11.38 16.63
CA LEU A 35 -3.54 11.90 16.08
C LEU A 35 -3.39 13.34 15.56
N HIS A 36 -2.66 14.17 16.31
CA HIS A 36 -2.42 15.58 15.97
C HIS A 36 -1.50 15.76 14.76
N ARG A 37 -0.57 14.83 14.50
CA ARG A 37 0.32 14.88 13.31
C ARG A 37 -0.32 14.25 12.06
N SER A 38 -1.02 13.13 12.21
CA SER A 38 -1.56 12.36 11.07
C SER A 38 -2.62 13.11 10.25
N LEU A 39 -3.51 13.87 10.90
CA LEU A 39 -4.56 14.61 10.19
C LEU A 39 -3.98 15.74 9.31
N PRO A 40 -3.10 16.63 9.81
CA PRO A 40 -2.41 17.61 8.98
C PRO A 40 -1.59 17.00 7.84
N ASP A 41 -0.85 15.92 8.09
CA ASP A 41 -0.01 15.28 7.08
C ASP A 41 -0.85 14.64 5.96
N CYS A 42 -1.92 13.93 6.33
CA CYS A 42 -2.84 13.34 5.36
C CYS A 42 -3.56 14.42 4.54
N LEU A 43 -4.00 15.51 5.17
CA LEU A 43 -4.62 16.63 4.47
C LEU A 43 -3.64 17.32 3.52
N SER A 44 -2.43 17.62 3.98
CA SER A 44 -1.37 18.23 3.17
C SER A 44 -1.06 17.38 1.94
N TRP A 45 -0.85 16.08 2.14
CA TRP A 45 -0.67 15.13 1.05
C TRP A 45 -1.89 15.12 0.11
N TYR A 46 -3.12 15.04 0.64
CA TYR A 46 -4.34 14.98 -0.15
C TYR A 46 -4.52 16.18 -1.08
N TRP A 47 -4.17 17.38 -0.61
CA TRP A 47 -4.25 18.61 -1.39
C TRP A 47 -3.11 18.76 -2.39
N SER A 48 -1.95 18.15 -2.14
CA SER A 48 -0.84 18.12 -3.10
C SER A 48 -1.03 17.08 -4.20
N GLN A 49 -1.93 16.11 -4.02
CA GLN A 49 -2.12 15.04 -5.00
C GLN A 49 -2.89 15.51 -6.24
N PRO A 50 -2.43 15.10 -7.44
CA PRO A 50 -3.19 15.31 -8.67
C PRO A 50 -4.50 14.52 -8.69
N ASP A 51 -5.35 14.82 -9.68
CA ASP A 51 -6.57 14.08 -9.94
C ASP A 51 -6.25 12.62 -10.31
N PRO A 52 -6.77 11.61 -9.56
CA PRO A 52 -6.52 10.20 -9.84
C PRO A 52 -6.99 9.76 -11.23
N ALA A 53 -7.97 10.45 -11.85
CA ALA A 53 -8.48 10.10 -13.17
C ALA A 53 -7.37 10.08 -14.23
N LYS A 54 -6.35 10.93 -14.09
CA LYS A 54 -5.20 10.99 -15.00
C LYS A 54 -4.37 9.71 -15.00
N PHE A 55 -4.28 9.05 -13.85
CA PHE A 55 -3.52 7.80 -13.72
C PHE A 55 -4.39 6.60 -14.05
N LEU A 56 -5.65 6.59 -13.59
CA LEU A 56 -6.61 5.52 -13.90
C LEU A 56 -6.80 5.32 -15.41
N ALA A 57 -6.76 6.40 -16.20
CA ALA A 57 -6.81 6.33 -17.66
C ALA A 57 -5.65 5.52 -18.28
N ASN A 58 -4.55 5.35 -17.56
CA ASN A 58 -3.36 4.59 -17.95
C ASN A 58 -3.23 3.27 -17.17
N THR A 59 -4.35 2.74 -16.67
CA THR A 59 -4.40 1.43 -16.00
C THR A 59 -5.35 0.49 -16.73
N VAL A 60 -5.10 -0.80 -16.61
CA VAL A 60 -6.04 -1.83 -17.08
C VAL A 60 -7.12 -2.00 -16.02
N LYS A 61 -8.37 -2.24 -16.44
CA LYS A 61 -9.46 -2.59 -15.52
C LYS A 61 -9.43 -4.10 -15.21
N PRO A 62 -9.50 -4.51 -13.94
CA PRO A 62 -9.56 -5.93 -13.59
C PRO A 62 -10.93 -6.53 -13.92
N SER A 63 -11.03 -7.85 -13.96
CA SER A 63 -12.33 -8.54 -13.98
C SER A 63 -13.11 -8.26 -12.69
N CYS A 64 -14.44 -8.13 -12.75
CA CYS A 64 -15.27 -7.97 -11.55
C CYS A 64 -15.36 -9.25 -10.71
N SER A 65 -15.11 -10.40 -11.33
CA SER A 65 -15.04 -11.70 -10.67
C SER A 65 -13.92 -12.55 -11.24
N ILE A 66 -13.29 -13.35 -10.39
CA ILE A 66 -12.27 -14.33 -10.75
C ILE A 66 -12.63 -15.70 -10.18
N SER A 67 -11.90 -16.74 -10.59
CA SER A 67 -12.02 -18.04 -9.95
C SER A 67 -11.71 -17.96 -8.46
N PRO A 68 -12.53 -18.54 -7.56
CA PRO A 68 -12.22 -18.66 -6.13
C PRO A 68 -10.95 -19.46 -5.82
N THR A 69 -10.33 -20.09 -6.83
CA THR A 69 -9.03 -20.77 -6.69
C THR A 69 -7.83 -19.82 -6.78
N PHE A 70 -8.04 -18.52 -7.04
CA PHE A 70 -6.99 -17.50 -7.15
C PHE A 70 -5.83 -17.92 -8.07
N PRO A 71 -6.05 -18.00 -9.40
CA PRO A 71 -5.00 -18.39 -10.34
C PRO A 71 -3.81 -17.42 -10.29
N PRO A 72 -2.58 -17.85 -10.63
CA PRO A 72 -1.39 -17.00 -10.53
C PRO A 72 -1.42 -15.78 -11.48
N PHE A 73 -2.23 -15.85 -12.54
CA PHE A 73 -2.39 -14.80 -13.54
C PHE A 73 -3.87 -14.64 -13.91
N LEU A 74 -4.28 -13.41 -14.22
CA LEU A 74 -5.59 -13.10 -14.82
C LEU A 74 -5.40 -12.52 -16.23
N PRO A 75 -6.45 -12.55 -17.07
CA PRO A 75 -6.42 -11.91 -18.39
C PRO A 75 -6.01 -10.43 -18.32
N GLY A 76 -5.28 -9.95 -19.32
CA GLY A 76 -4.79 -8.57 -19.36
C GLY A 76 -3.45 -8.33 -18.65
N GLY A 77 -2.75 -9.40 -18.26
CA GLY A 77 -1.39 -9.32 -17.70
C GLY A 77 -1.37 -9.01 -16.20
N TRP A 78 -2.44 -9.34 -15.49
CA TRP A 78 -2.49 -9.23 -14.03
C TRP A 78 -1.77 -10.42 -13.40
N SER A 79 -0.96 -10.16 -12.38
CA SER A 79 -0.25 -11.18 -11.61
C SER A 79 -0.54 -11.02 -10.12
N VAL A 80 -0.39 -12.11 -9.35
CA VAL A 80 -0.59 -12.09 -7.89
C VAL A 80 0.28 -11.00 -7.26
N ASP A 81 -0.31 -10.23 -6.34
CA ASP A 81 0.41 -9.29 -5.49
C ASP A 81 1.10 -10.05 -4.34
N PRO A 82 2.44 -10.04 -4.24
CA PRO A 82 3.14 -10.69 -3.14
C PRO A 82 2.75 -10.16 -1.75
N GLY A 83 2.27 -8.92 -1.65
CA GLY A 83 1.81 -8.30 -0.41
C GLY A 83 0.40 -8.71 0.03
N CYS A 84 -0.38 -9.35 -0.86
CA CYS A 84 -1.70 -9.89 -0.57
C CYS A 84 -1.97 -11.12 -1.44
N ASP A 85 -1.32 -12.22 -1.07
CA ASP A 85 -1.33 -13.49 -1.80
C ASP A 85 -2.27 -14.47 -1.09
N ALA A 86 -3.32 -14.91 -1.80
CA ALA A 86 -4.33 -15.83 -1.26
C ALA A 86 -3.73 -17.14 -0.70
N SER A 87 -2.63 -17.62 -1.30
CA SER A 87 -1.95 -18.85 -0.83
C SER A 87 -1.23 -18.67 0.51
N LYS A 88 -1.03 -17.43 0.97
CA LYS A 88 -0.32 -17.08 2.22
C LYS A 88 -1.26 -16.64 3.34
N GLN A 89 -2.57 -16.75 3.13
CA GLN A 89 -3.56 -16.47 4.16
C GLN A 89 -3.35 -17.35 5.40
N PRO A 90 -3.63 -16.84 6.63
CA PRO A 90 -4.17 -15.51 6.93
C PRO A 90 -3.11 -14.40 7.07
N ASN A 91 -1.82 -14.71 6.91
CA ASN A 91 -0.71 -13.82 7.26
C ASN A 91 -0.27 -12.95 6.06
N THR A 92 -1.23 -12.28 5.42
CA THR A 92 -1.01 -11.42 4.26
C THR A 92 -2.06 -10.31 4.20
N CYS A 93 -1.99 -9.40 3.21
CA CYS A 93 -2.99 -8.34 3.01
C CYS A 93 -3.08 -7.27 4.11
N ASP A 94 -1.97 -6.95 4.79
CA ASP A 94 -1.95 -5.97 5.89
C ASP A 94 -2.48 -4.58 5.52
N LEU A 95 -2.30 -4.17 4.25
CA LEU A 95 -2.76 -2.90 3.70
C LEU A 95 -4.19 -2.98 3.11
N HIS A 96 -4.72 -4.20 2.93
CA HIS A 96 -6.02 -4.49 2.31
C HIS A 96 -6.83 -5.42 3.21
N LYS A 97 -6.98 -5.05 4.49
CA LYS A 97 -7.68 -5.86 5.49
C LYS A 97 -9.10 -6.20 5.01
N GLY A 98 -9.38 -7.49 4.88
CA GLY A 98 -10.65 -8.02 4.36
C GLY A 98 -10.53 -8.67 2.98
N ALA A 99 -9.47 -8.36 2.22
CA ALA A 99 -9.17 -9.07 0.98
C ALA A 99 -8.65 -10.49 1.26
N HIS A 100 -9.00 -11.42 0.38
CA HIS A 100 -8.42 -12.76 0.37
C HIS A 100 -7.18 -12.83 -0.53
N GLY A 101 -7.18 -12.09 -1.64
CA GLY A 101 -6.01 -11.97 -2.50
C GLY A 101 -6.13 -10.77 -3.42
N CYS A 102 -4.99 -10.24 -3.84
CA CYS A 102 -4.91 -9.13 -4.79
C CYS A 102 -4.01 -9.48 -5.97
N TYR A 103 -4.22 -8.74 -7.05
CA TYR A 103 -3.43 -8.79 -8.26
C TYR A 103 -2.94 -7.40 -8.61
N ARG A 104 -1.77 -7.30 -9.22
CA ARG A 104 -1.21 -6.06 -9.77
C ARG A 104 -1.12 -6.10 -11.28
N ASN A 105 -1.21 -4.93 -11.89
CA ASN A 105 -0.95 -4.72 -13.30
C ASN A 105 -0.40 -3.31 -13.52
N ALA A 106 0.47 -3.17 -14.51
CA ALA A 106 0.89 -1.89 -15.05
C ALA A 106 1.20 -2.03 -16.54
N ILE A 107 0.99 -0.97 -17.32
CA ILE A 107 1.30 -0.95 -18.75
C ILE A 107 2.82 -0.90 -19.00
N SER A 108 3.56 -0.31 -18.05
CA SER A 108 5.01 -0.12 -18.07
C SER A 108 5.60 -0.53 -16.72
N THR A 109 6.92 -0.70 -16.65
CA THR A 109 7.67 -0.90 -15.40
C THR A 109 7.85 0.38 -14.59
N THR A 110 7.38 1.52 -15.09
CA THR A 110 7.40 2.83 -14.41
C THR A 110 6.05 3.53 -14.58
N GLY A 111 5.73 4.44 -13.66
CA GLY A 111 4.48 5.18 -13.68
C GLY A 111 3.29 4.36 -13.16
N PRO A 112 2.06 4.67 -13.59
CA PRO A 112 0.86 4.16 -12.92
C PRO A 112 0.68 2.65 -12.98
N GLY A 113 0.25 2.09 -11.87
CA GLY A 113 -0.18 0.71 -11.73
C GLY A 113 -1.58 0.62 -11.11
N ALA A 114 -2.21 -0.53 -11.25
CA ALA A 114 -3.44 -0.85 -10.57
C ALA A 114 -3.27 -2.11 -9.73
N GLN A 115 -3.89 -2.10 -8.57
CA GLN A 115 -4.02 -3.25 -7.70
C GLN A 115 -5.50 -3.55 -7.48
N ALA A 116 -5.88 -4.78 -7.77
CA ALA A 116 -7.25 -5.27 -7.71
C ALA A 116 -7.34 -6.37 -6.66
N CYS A 117 -8.18 -6.16 -5.65
CA CYS A 117 -8.35 -7.08 -4.54
C CYS A 117 -9.71 -7.76 -4.58
N TYR A 118 -9.75 -9.02 -4.15
CA TYR A 118 -10.92 -9.86 -4.21
C TYR A 118 -11.21 -10.51 -2.86
N ASP A 119 -12.49 -10.74 -2.59
CA ASP A 119 -12.92 -11.50 -1.43
C ASP A 119 -12.68 -13.00 -1.62
N VAL A 120 -12.99 -13.82 -0.62
CA VAL A 120 -12.80 -15.28 -0.67
C VAL A 120 -13.59 -15.97 -1.81
N ASN A 121 -14.63 -15.32 -2.32
CA ASN A 121 -15.45 -15.83 -3.42
C ASN A 121 -14.95 -15.32 -4.79
N GLY A 122 -13.79 -14.66 -4.83
CA GLY A 122 -13.24 -14.07 -6.04
C GLY A 122 -14.03 -12.86 -6.53
N GLN A 123 -14.80 -12.17 -5.69
CA GLN A 123 -15.51 -10.95 -6.07
C GLN A 123 -14.65 -9.72 -5.84
N TRP A 124 -14.58 -8.82 -6.83
CA TRP A 124 -13.79 -7.60 -6.73
C TRP A 124 -14.33 -6.68 -5.64
N ILE A 125 -13.42 -6.16 -4.82
CA ILE A 125 -13.76 -5.31 -3.68
C ILE A 125 -13.59 -3.84 -4.07
N SER A 126 -14.71 -3.12 -4.14
CA SER A 126 -14.73 -1.67 -4.37
C SER A 126 -14.63 -0.85 -3.09
N ASP A 127 -15.04 -1.43 -1.96
CA ASP A 127 -15.14 -0.77 -0.67
C ASP A 127 -13.79 -0.81 0.07
N PRO A 128 -13.14 0.34 0.30
CA PRO A 128 -11.90 0.42 1.10
C PRO A 128 -12.00 -0.28 2.44
N TRP A 129 -13.18 -0.26 3.06
CA TRP A 129 -13.44 -0.84 4.38
C TRP A 129 -13.56 -2.36 4.38
N LYS A 130 -13.52 -2.97 3.20
CA LYS A 130 -13.55 -4.42 3.00
C LYS A 130 -12.27 -4.95 2.36
N GLY A 131 -11.23 -4.12 2.20
CA GLY A 131 -9.97 -4.52 1.60
C GLY A 131 -9.89 -4.25 0.09
N ALA A 132 -10.47 -3.15 -0.39
CA ALA A 132 -10.27 -2.73 -1.77
C ALA A 132 -8.78 -2.52 -2.08
N GLY A 133 -8.40 -2.80 -3.32
CA GLY A 133 -7.07 -2.48 -3.82
C GLY A 133 -6.89 -0.98 -4.04
N THR A 134 -5.74 -0.60 -4.58
CA THR A 134 -5.40 0.81 -4.81
C THR A 134 -4.88 1.05 -6.21
N LEU A 135 -5.06 2.28 -6.68
CA LEU A 135 -4.24 2.85 -7.74
C LEU A 135 -2.85 3.08 -7.16
N ASP A 136 -1.82 2.72 -7.91
CA ASP A 136 -0.43 3.11 -7.65
C ASP A 136 -0.08 4.24 -8.63
N VAL A 137 0.46 5.37 -8.14
CA VAL A 137 1.05 6.36 -9.05
C VAL A 137 2.39 5.86 -9.58
N GLU A 138 3.11 5.10 -8.75
CA GLU A 138 4.34 4.44 -9.09
C GLU A 138 4.18 2.93 -8.87
N THR A 139 4.12 2.16 -9.96
CA THR A 139 3.98 0.71 -9.91
C THR A 139 5.18 0.05 -9.24
N PRO A 140 5.01 -0.96 -8.35
CA PRO A 140 6.15 -1.68 -7.78
C PRO A 140 6.75 -2.74 -8.73
N LEU A 141 6.24 -2.89 -9.96
CA LEU A 141 6.67 -3.93 -10.91
C LEU A 141 8.00 -3.62 -11.63
N GLY A 142 8.62 -2.48 -11.33
CA GLY A 142 9.93 -2.09 -11.86
C GLY A 142 11.11 -2.56 -11.02
N ASP A 143 12.23 -1.87 -11.19
CA ASP A 143 13.47 -2.12 -10.43
C ASP A 143 13.37 -1.64 -8.97
N ALA A 144 14.49 -1.73 -8.23
CA ALA A 144 14.55 -1.31 -6.84
C ALA A 144 14.28 0.19 -6.64
N ILE A 145 14.62 1.04 -7.62
CA ILE A 145 14.34 2.48 -7.55
C ILE A 145 12.83 2.68 -7.61
N GLN A 146 12.19 2.01 -8.57
CA GLN A 146 10.75 2.08 -8.75
C GLN A 146 10.00 1.54 -7.52
N GLN A 147 10.46 0.44 -6.93
CA GLN A 147 9.91 -0.07 -5.67
C GLN A 147 10.05 0.94 -4.53
N GLY A 148 11.19 1.63 -4.44
CA GLY A 148 11.39 2.71 -3.46
C GLY A 148 10.42 3.88 -3.68
N LEU A 149 10.21 4.29 -4.93
CA LEU A 149 9.24 5.33 -5.29
C LEU A 149 7.82 4.94 -4.92
N HIS A 150 7.39 3.71 -5.23
CA HIS A 150 6.10 3.17 -4.81
C HIS A 150 5.90 3.29 -3.29
N VAL A 151 6.92 2.89 -2.51
CA VAL A 151 6.86 3.00 -1.04
C VAL A 151 6.63 4.45 -0.61
N VAL A 152 7.39 5.39 -1.17
CA VAL A 152 7.30 6.80 -0.77
C VAL A 152 6.01 7.48 -1.23
N VAL A 153 5.57 7.21 -2.45
CA VAL A 153 4.48 7.94 -3.12
C VAL A 153 3.10 7.36 -2.82
N ASP A 154 3.03 6.04 -2.60
CA ASP A 154 1.77 5.32 -2.44
C ASP A 154 1.64 4.70 -1.04
N VAL A 155 2.67 4.02 -0.54
CA VAL A 155 2.58 3.28 0.74
C VAL A 155 2.68 4.19 1.96
N LEU A 156 3.68 5.07 2.06
CA LEU A 156 3.83 5.96 3.23
C LEU A 156 2.60 6.84 3.48
N PRO A 157 1.96 7.44 2.46
CA PRO A 157 0.72 8.19 2.66
C PRO A 157 -0.44 7.33 3.17
N TYR A 158 -0.52 6.05 2.79
CA TYR A 158 -1.48 5.13 3.38
C TYR A 158 -1.26 5.03 4.90
N TYR A 159 -0.01 4.89 5.36
CA TYR A 159 0.26 4.87 6.80
C TYR A 159 -0.16 6.17 7.47
N SER A 160 0.21 7.33 6.92
CA SER A 160 -0.15 8.64 7.46
C SER A 160 -1.66 8.91 7.48
N CYS A 161 -2.43 8.35 6.53
CA CYS A 161 -3.86 8.57 6.42
C CYS A 161 -4.73 7.49 7.09
N CYS A 162 -4.29 6.23 7.09
CA CYS A 162 -5.12 5.07 7.45
C CYS A 162 -4.62 4.29 8.68
N LYS A 163 -3.32 4.30 8.99
CA LYS A 163 -2.74 3.40 10.01
C LYS A 163 -2.19 4.11 11.26
N THR A 164 -2.03 5.43 11.22
CA THR A 164 -1.45 6.25 12.30
C THR A 164 -2.39 6.56 13.46
N SER A 165 -3.61 6.04 13.48
CA SER A 165 -4.53 6.19 14.61
C SER A 165 -5.02 4.84 15.11
N LEU A 166 -4.87 4.59 16.42
CA LEU A 166 -5.47 3.44 17.12
C LEU A 166 -7.00 3.36 16.95
N LEU A 167 -7.60 4.45 16.49
CA LEU A 167 -8.94 4.50 15.91
C LEU A 167 -8.76 4.68 14.41
N PHE A 168 -8.86 3.64 13.58
CA PHE A 168 -8.89 3.76 12.12
C PHE A 168 -9.88 4.87 11.73
N GLN A 169 -9.39 6.08 11.44
CA GLN A 169 -10.27 7.21 11.23
C GLN A 169 -10.80 7.11 9.82
N LYS A 170 -12.07 6.70 9.72
CA LYS A 170 -12.70 6.49 8.42
C LYS A 170 -12.61 7.71 7.53
N SER A 171 -12.70 8.90 8.12
CA SER A 171 -12.58 10.18 7.43
C SER A 171 -11.22 10.39 6.74
N THR A 172 -10.10 10.18 7.42
CA THR A 172 -8.76 10.42 6.87
C THR A 172 -8.37 9.35 5.85
N CYS A 173 -8.69 8.09 6.11
CA CYS A 173 -8.41 7.03 5.15
C CYS A 173 -9.25 7.19 3.87
N ASN A 174 -10.48 7.69 3.96
CA ASN A 174 -11.25 8.06 2.77
C ASN A 174 -10.55 9.13 1.92
N LEU A 175 -9.74 10.03 2.49
CA LEU A 175 -8.94 10.98 1.71
C LEU A 175 -7.86 10.26 0.89
N TYR A 176 -7.20 9.25 1.47
CA TYR A 176 -6.28 8.39 0.75
C TYR A 176 -6.96 7.71 -0.43
N TYR A 177 -8.07 7.01 -0.20
CA TYR A 177 -8.78 6.29 -1.26
C TYR A 177 -9.42 7.21 -2.30
N LYS A 178 -9.69 8.49 -1.99
CA LYS A 178 -10.07 9.49 -3.00
C LYS A 178 -8.94 9.81 -3.98
N ARG A 179 -7.66 9.64 -3.60
CA ARG A 179 -6.49 9.91 -4.44
C ARG A 179 -5.80 8.64 -4.96
N ARG A 180 -6.07 7.50 -4.33
CA ARG A 180 -5.58 6.17 -4.69
C ARG A 180 -6.74 5.14 -4.76
N PRO A 181 -7.81 5.39 -5.53
CA PRO A 181 -8.95 4.48 -5.60
C PRO A 181 -8.58 3.17 -6.30
N SER A 182 -9.26 2.06 -6.00
CA SER A 182 -9.11 0.79 -6.75
C SER A 182 -9.56 0.88 -8.22
N GLY A 183 -10.19 1.98 -8.62
CA GLY A 183 -10.72 2.18 -9.95
C GLY A 183 -12.07 1.49 -10.15
N GLN A 184 -12.22 0.83 -11.30
CA GLN A 184 -13.44 0.12 -11.69
C GLN A 184 -13.06 -1.23 -12.28
N CYS A 185 -13.83 -2.26 -11.96
CA CYS A 185 -13.75 -3.54 -12.65
C CYS A 185 -14.56 -3.55 -13.96
N GLN A 186 -14.38 -4.59 -14.76
CA GLN A 186 -15.13 -4.89 -15.97
C GLN A 186 -15.54 -6.37 -16.01
N ASN A 187 -16.64 -6.70 -16.69
CA ASN A 187 -17.09 -8.08 -16.91
C ASN A 187 -16.56 -8.62 -18.23
#